data_AF-A0A670J803-F1
#
_entry.id   AF-A0A670J803-F1
#
_cell.length_a   1.000
_cell.length_b   1.000
_cell.length_c   1.000
_cell.angle_alpha   90.00
_cell.angle_beta   90.00
_cell.angle_gamma   90.00
#
_symmetry.space_group_name_H-M   'P 1'
#
loop_
_entity.id
_entity.type
_entity.pdbx_description
1 polymer ?
#
loop_
_entity_poly.entity_id
_entity_poly.type
_entity_poly.pdbx_seq_one_letter_code
_entity_poly.pdbx_strand_id
1 'polypeptide(L)'
;MSEYEKGFGHVDFEHWLGLVYIHALTHQTDKKCELRVDMRNCKGKKGYAVYKTFEIGNEDEKYRLSLGKYRGNVGDAFRGLEPSENQDGNFFSAVDSDNDDCGPCFVGDEAFDSCAGELYGSGWWFSNCGMADLNGMWHPKDSCRGWVSGVYWKTWSNIDSLLFSELKIKCA
;
A
#
# COMPACT_ATOMS: atom_id res chain seq x y z
N MET A 1 14.27 -3.31 0.10
CA MET A 1 14.01 -3.35 -1.34
C MET A 1 14.23 -4.77 -1.83
N SER A 2 15.44 -5.32 -1.65
CA SER A 2 15.79 -6.67 -2.13
C SER A 2 14.82 -7.80 -1.72
N GLU A 3 14.27 -7.77 -0.50
CA GLU A 3 13.25 -8.73 -0.06
C GLU A 3 11.89 -8.47 -0.72
N TYR A 4 11.46 -7.21 -0.82
CA TYR A 4 10.23 -6.82 -1.51
C TYR A 4 10.25 -7.14 -3.01
N GLU A 5 11.41 -7.15 -3.65
CA GLU A 5 11.56 -7.56 -5.05
C GLU A 5 11.34 -9.05 -5.24
N LYS A 6 11.97 -9.87 -4.38
CA LYS A 6 11.92 -11.33 -4.43
C LYS A 6 10.61 -11.90 -3.90
N GLY A 7 9.91 -11.16 -3.04
CA GLY A 7 8.80 -11.69 -2.28
C GLY A 7 9.26 -12.43 -1.02
N PHE A 8 8.35 -12.54 -0.06
CA PHE A 8 8.59 -13.17 1.23
C PHE A 8 7.28 -13.64 1.86
N GLY A 9 7.40 -14.40 2.95
CA GLY A 9 6.25 -15.03 3.63
C GLY A 9 5.85 -16.36 3.00
N HIS A 10 4.63 -16.80 3.28
CA HIS A 10 4.12 -18.10 2.86
C HIS A 10 2.74 -17.97 2.23
N VAL A 11 2.53 -18.57 1.05
CA VAL A 11 1.30 -18.37 0.24
C VAL A 11 0.01 -18.78 0.97
N ASP A 12 0.09 -19.76 1.87
CA ASP A 12 -1.05 -20.19 2.70
C ASP A 12 -1.36 -19.23 3.87
N PHE A 13 -0.50 -18.25 4.10
CA PHE A 13 -0.57 -17.27 5.19
C PHE A 13 -0.27 -15.85 4.66
N GLU A 14 0.35 -15.02 5.50
CA GLU A 14 0.83 -13.70 5.11
C GLU A 14 2.03 -13.83 4.18
N HIS A 15 1.93 -13.19 3.02
CA HIS A 15 3.00 -13.14 2.04
C HIS A 15 2.93 -11.88 1.20
N TRP A 16 4.09 -11.52 0.66
CA TRP A 16 4.25 -10.55 -0.40
C TRP A 16 4.76 -11.28 -1.63
N LEU A 17 4.04 -11.15 -2.76
CA LEU A 17 4.36 -11.90 -3.97
C LEU A 17 5.76 -11.59 -4.51
N GLY A 18 6.22 -10.35 -4.37
CA GLY A 18 7.48 -9.86 -4.94
C GLY A 18 7.24 -8.89 -6.10
N LEU A 19 7.89 -7.72 -6.06
CA LEU A 19 7.71 -6.65 -7.05
C LEU A 19 8.09 -7.10 -8.47
N VAL A 20 9.13 -7.93 -8.62
CA VAL A 20 9.53 -8.48 -9.93
C VAL A 20 8.40 -9.29 -10.56
N TYR A 21 7.71 -10.10 -9.75
CA TYR A 21 6.59 -10.91 -10.22
C TYR A 21 5.34 -10.07 -10.47
N ILE A 22 5.06 -9.08 -9.63
CA ILE A 22 3.93 -8.16 -9.81
C ILE A 22 4.10 -7.34 -11.11
N HIS A 23 5.31 -6.83 -11.38
CA HIS A 23 5.63 -6.13 -12.63
C HIS A 23 5.39 -7.05 -13.83
N ALA A 24 5.97 -8.26 -13.81
CA ALA A 24 5.82 -9.23 -14.90
C ALA A 24 4.35 -9.65 -15.14
N LEU A 25 3.54 -9.77 -14.07
CA LEU A 25 2.12 -10.06 -14.18
C LEU A 25 1.32 -8.92 -14.82
N THR A 26 1.65 -7.67 -14.47
CA THR A 26 0.92 -6.49 -14.94
C THR A 26 1.29 -6.05 -16.36
N HIS A 27 2.44 -6.53 -16.89
CA HIS A 27 2.94 -6.21 -18.23
C HIS A 27 2.81 -7.36 -19.24
N GLN A 28 1.91 -8.32 -18.99
CA GLN A 28 1.61 -9.37 -19.97
C GLN A 28 1.00 -8.77 -21.24
N THR A 29 1.57 -9.14 -22.40
CA THR A 29 1.11 -8.68 -23.72
C THR A 29 -0.41 -8.89 -23.90
N ASP A 30 -1.09 -7.87 -24.41
CA ASP A 30 -2.53 -7.83 -24.67
C ASP A 30 -3.46 -8.00 -23.46
N LYS A 31 -2.95 -7.92 -22.24
CA LYS A 31 -3.77 -7.99 -21.02
C LYS A 31 -3.83 -6.65 -20.30
N LYS A 32 -4.96 -6.40 -19.64
CA LYS A 32 -5.09 -5.32 -18.67
C LYS A 32 -5.43 -5.90 -17.32
N CYS A 33 -4.71 -5.47 -16.29
CA CYS A 33 -4.88 -5.98 -14.94
C CYS A 33 -5.71 -5.01 -14.09
N GLU A 34 -6.67 -5.55 -13.34
CA GLU A 34 -7.43 -4.86 -12.30
C GLU A 34 -6.83 -5.22 -10.93
N LEU A 35 -6.68 -4.24 -10.04
CA LEU A 35 -6.36 -4.47 -8.63
C LEU A 35 -7.63 -4.44 -7.80
N ARG A 36 -7.82 -5.44 -6.94
CA ARG A 36 -8.83 -5.47 -5.89
C ARG A 36 -8.15 -5.59 -4.52
N VAL A 37 -8.53 -4.71 -3.60
CA VAL A 37 -8.14 -4.74 -2.20
C VAL A 37 -9.36 -5.12 -1.37
N ASP A 38 -9.32 -6.25 -0.68
CA ASP A 38 -10.34 -6.64 0.29
C ASP A 38 -9.81 -6.44 1.72
N MET A 39 -10.64 -5.90 2.60
CA MET A 39 -10.25 -5.56 3.97
C MET A 39 -11.33 -5.93 4.99
N ARG A 40 -10.90 -6.17 6.23
CA ARG A 40 -11.81 -6.30 7.39
C ARG A 40 -11.25 -5.50 8.56
N ASN A 41 -12.06 -4.62 9.13
CA ASN A 41 -11.65 -3.86 10.30
C ASN A 41 -11.88 -4.64 11.62
N CYS A 42 -11.35 -4.10 12.72
CA CYS A 42 -11.49 -4.68 14.06
C CYS A 42 -12.91 -4.76 14.61
N LYS A 43 -13.88 -4.06 13.99
CA LYS A 43 -15.31 -4.20 14.29
C LYS A 43 -16.01 -5.28 13.44
N GLY A 44 -15.25 -6.03 12.65
CA GLY A 44 -15.75 -7.07 11.77
C GLY A 44 -16.42 -6.55 10.48
N LYS A 45 -16.42 -5.24 10.23
CA LYS A 45 -16.93 -4.68 8.97
C LYS A 45 -15.99 -5.07 7.83
N LYS A 46 -16.57 -5.40 6.68
CA LYS A 46 -15.84 -5.71 5.45
C LYS A 46 -15.90 -4.53 4.50
N GLY A 47 -14.80 -4.25 3.84
CA GLY A 47 -14.65 -3.16 2.88
C GLY A 47 -13.82 -3.61 1.69
N TYR A 48 -13.99 -2.95 0.54
CA TYR A 48 -13.22 -3.23 -0.64
C TYR A 48 -12.98 -1.99 -1.51
N ALA A 49 -11.81 -1.97 -2.15
CA ALA A 49 -11.42 -1.01 -3.18
C ALA A 49 -11.03 -1.75 -4.46
N VAL A 50 -11.33 -1.17 -5.62
CA VAL A 50 -10.98 -1.73 -6.92
C VAL A 50 -10.51 -0.63 -7.86
N TYR A 51 -9.42 -0.90 -8.59
CA TYR A 51 -8.84 -0.02 -9.59
C TYR A 51 -8.82 -0.71 -10.94
N LYS A 52 -9.54 -0.13 -11.91
CA LYS A 52 -9.79 -0.73 -13.24
C LYS A 52 -8.52 -1.10 -14.02
N THR A 53 -7.44 -0.38 -13.76
CA THR A 53 -6.09 -0.67 -14.27
C THR A 53 -5.16 -0.71 -13.07
N PHE A 54 -4.18 -1.61 -13.08
CA PHE A 54 -3.12 -1.71 -12.09
C PHE A 54 -1.86 -2.19 -12.78
N GLU A 55 -0.85 -1.35 -12.74
CA GLU A 55 0.48 -1.59 -13.29
C GLU A 55 1.51 -1.05 -12.31
N ILE A 56 2.67 -1.70 -12.26
CA ILE A 56 3.84 -1.17 -11.56
C ILE A 56 5.02 -1.14 -12.54
N GLY A 57 5.84 -0.09 -12.47
CA GLY A 57 7.06 0.01 -13.27
C GLY A 57 8.06 -1.12 -13.02
N ASN A 58 9.13 -1.16 -13.79
CA ASN A 58 10.25 -2.06 -13.54
C ASN A 58 11.19 -1.52 -12.43
N GLU A 59 12.32 -2.19 -12.20
CA GLU A 59 13.34 -1.76 -11.22
C GLU A 59 13.92 -0.37 -11.53
N ASP A 60 14.20 -0.05 -12.81
CA ASP A 60 14.72 1.27 -13.23
C ASP A 60 13.70 2.40 -12.96
N GLU A 61 12.41 2.08 -13.03
CA GLU A 61 11.30 2.95 -12.69
C GLU A 61 10.90 2.84 -11.21
N LYS A 62 11.72 2.17 -10.38
CA LYS A 62 11.51 1.99 -8.94
C LYS A 62 10.12 1.46 -8.61
N TYR A 63 9.60 0.58 -9.47
CA TYR A 63 8.28 -0.04 -9.35
C TYR A 63 7.12 0.96 -9.21
N ARG A 64 7.21 2.11 -9.90
CA ARG A 64 6.19 3.17 -9.88
C ARG A 64 4.76 2.64 -9.99
N LEU A 65 3.88 2.99 -9.05
CA LEU A 65 2.47 2.60 -9.06
C LEU A 65 1.69 3.35 -10.14
N SER A 66 0.81 2.66 -10.86
CA SER A 66 -0.17 3.29 -11.77
C SER A 66 -1.55 2.65 -11.61
N LEU A 67 -2.54 3.48 -11.28
CA LEU A 67 -3.90 3.03 -11.01
C LEU A 67 -4.92 3.61 -12.01
N GLY A 68 -5.88 2.78 -12.40
CA GLY A 68 -7.02 3.17 -13.19
C GLY A 68 -8.17 3.73 -12.34
N LYS A 69 -9.34 3.87 -12.97
CA LYS A 69 -10.56 4.38 -12.30
C LYS A 69 -10.90 3.55 -11.06
N TYR A 70 -11.13 4.24 -9.94
CA TYR A 70 -11.56 3.66 -8.68
C TYR A 70 -13.05 3.28 -8.66
N ARG A 71 -13.37 2.21 -7.94
CA ARG A 71 -14.71 1.88 -7.42
C ARG A 71 -14.55 1.12 -6.09
N GLY A 72 -15.44 1.34 -5.13
CA GLY A 72 -15.35 0.69 -3.82
C GLY A 72 -16.31 1.30 -2.80
N ASN A 73 -16.23 0.82 -1.55
CA ASN A 73 -17.05 1.31 -0.44
C ASN A 73 -16.23 1.81 0.76
N VAL A 74 -14.94 2.05 0.55
CA VAL A 74 -13.95 2.41 1.58
C VAL A 74 -13.20 3.71 1.28
N GLY A 75 -13.59 4.44 0.24
CA GLY A 75 -12.82 5.58 -0.28
C GLY A 75 -11.54 5.15 -1.02
N ASP A 76 -10.97 6.07 -1.80
CA ASP A 76 -9.74 5.85 -2.57
C ASP A 76 -8.53 6.29 -1.74
N ALA A 77 -8.01 5.41 -0.88
CA ALA A 77 -6.87 5.77 -0.03
C ALA A 77 -5.55 5.87 -0.79
N PHE A 78 -5.37 5.17 -1.91
CA PHE A 78 -4.17 5.37 -2.73
C PHE A 78 -4.10 6.79 -3.28
N ARG A 79 -5.22 7.43 -3.61
CA ARG A 79 -5.20 8.83 -4.08
C ARG A 79 -5.37 9.86 -2.97
N GLY A 80 -5.66 9.41 -1.75
CA GLY A 80 -5.86 10.26 -0.59
C GLY A 80 -7.06 11.22 -0.72
N LEU A 81 -7.07 12.22 0.16
CA LEU A 81 -8.02 13.33 0.15
C LEU A 81 -7.37 14.61 -0.36
N GLU A 82 -6.05 14.75 -0.18
CA GLU A 82 -5.25 15.88 -0.63
C GLU A 82 -4.15 15.45 -1.63
N PRO A 83 -3.68 16.35 -2.52
CA PRO A 83 -2.69 16.00 -3.54
C PRO A 83 -1.38 15.42 -3.00
N SER A 84 -0.92 15.86 -1.82
CA SER A 84 0.32 15.37 -1.18
C SER A 84 0.20 13.91 -0.69
N GLU A 85 -1.02 13.41 -0.54
CA GLU A 85 -1.31 12.06 -0.07
C GLU A 85 -1.45 11.06 -1.23
N ASN A 86 -1.35 11.54 -2.47
CA ASN A 86 -1.54 10.72 -3.65
C ASN A 86 -0.35 9.78 -3.89
N GLN A 87 -0.58 8.49 -3.71
CA GLN A 87 0.35 7.39 -3.94
C GLN A 87 0.29 6.88 -5.40
N ASP A 88 -0.76 7.21 -6.16
CA ASP A 88 -0.85 6.89 -7.59
C ASP A 88 0.20 7.69 -8.37
N GLY A 89 1.13 6.99 -8.99
CA GLY A 89 2.28 7.56 -9.67
C GLY A 89 3.56 7.67 -8.84
N ASN A 90 3.54 7.27 -7.57
CA ASN A 90 4.71 7.27 -6.71
C ASN A 90 5.53 5.98 -6.81
N PHE A 91 6.80 6.08 -6.41
CA PHE A 91 7.76 4.98 -6.42
C PHE A 91 7.60 4.10 -5.18
N PHE A 92 8.08 2.86 -5.27
CA PHE A 92 8.12 1.98 -4.11
C PHE A 92 9.32 2.34 -3.23
N SER A 93 9.08 2.49 -1.94
CA SER A 93 10.10 2.76 -0.92
C SER A 93 10.21 1.58 0.03
N ALA A 94 11.39 1.40 0.61
CA ALA A 94 11.69 0.45 1.67
C ALA A 94 12.79 1.03 2.58
N VAL A 95 13.05 0.43 3.73
CA VAL A 95 14.05 0.93 4.72
C VAL A 95 15.43 1.24 4.13
N ASP A 96 15.85 0.43 3.17
CA ASP A 96 17.13 0.48 2.46
C ASP A 96 17.05 1.26 1.13
N SER A 97 15.89 1.81 0.76
CA SER A 97 15.68 2.53 -0.50
C SER A 97 14.56 3.55 -0.36
N ASP A 98 14.96 4.79 -0.11
CA ASP A 98 14.05 5.92 0.04
C ASP A 98 13.71 6.54 -1.32
N ASN A 99 12.46 6.34 -1.76
CA ASN A 99 11.94 6.86 -3.03
C ASN A 99 10.59 7.56 -2.83
N ASP A 100 10.27 7.95 -1.60
CA ASP A 100 9.02 8.62 -1.31
C ASP A 100 9.06 10.09 -1.77
N ASP A 101 7.91 10.74 -1.77
CA ASP A 101 7.76 12.12 -2.26
C ASP A 101 7.77 13.13 -1.11
N CYS A 102 8.58 12.86 -0.07
CA CYS A 102 8.75 13.77 1.05
C CYS A 102 10.21 13.87 1.50
N GLY A 103 10.67 15.09 1.75
CA GLY A 103 12.08 15.36 2.07
C GLY A 103 12.26 16.80 2.55
N PRO A 104 12.05 17.09 3.85
CA PRO A 104 11.66 16.16 4.91
C PRO A 104 10.16 15.82 4.91
N CYS A 105 9.83 14.65 5.45
CA CYS A 105 8.45 14.23 5.75
C CYS A 105 8.01 14.78 7.10
N PHE A 106 6.71 15.04 7.27
CA PHE A 106 6.17 15.59 8.51
C PHE A 106 4.96 14.79 9.01
N VAL A 107 4.97 14.42 10.29
CA VAL A 107 3.79 13.93 11.01
C VAL A 107 3.56 14.85 12.21
N GLY A 108 2.55 15.71 12.10
CA GLY A 108 2.37 16.80 13.06
C GLY A 108 3.53 17.79 12.98
N ASP A 109 4.23 17.98 14.10
CA ASP A 109 5.37 18.89 14.23
C ASP A 109 6.73 18.17 14.16
N GLU A 110 6.73 16.86 13.93
CA GLU A 110 7.93 16.03 13.88
C GLU A 110 8.36 15.78 12.42
N ALA A 111 9.61 16.11 12.13
CA ALA A 111 10.24 15.86 10.84
C ALA A 111 11.03 14.56 10.87
N PHE A 112 10.92 13.76 9.81
CA PHE A 112 11.70 12.54 9.62
C PHE A 112 12.12 12.40 8.15
N ASP A 113 13.12 11.56 7.92
CA ASP A 113 13.81 11.51 6.63
C ASP A 113 13.10 10.61 5.61
N SER A 114 12.40 9.55 6.04
CA SER A 114 11.73 8.60 5.14
C SER A 114 10.53 7.93 5.79
N CYS A 115 9.44 7.80 5.04
CA CYS A 115 8.23 7.09 5.48
C CYS A 115 8.49 5.61 5.77
N ALA A 116 9.34 4.96 4.98
CA ALA A 116 9.65 3.55 5.22
C ALA A 116 10.38 3.35 6.55
N GLY A 117 11.29 4.27 6.91
CA GLY A 117 11.99 4.26 8.19
C GLY A 117 11.06 4.49 9.38
N GLU A 118 10.21 5.51 9.29
CA GLU A 118 9.29 5.90 10.36
C GLU A 118 8.16 4.87 10.58
N LEU A 119 7.63 4.29 9.49
CA LEU A 119 6.51 3.33 9.54
C LEU A 119 7.00 1.90 9.80
N TYR A 120 7.85 1.73 10.82
CA TYR A 120 8.36 0.44 11.33
C TYR A 120 9.01 -0.45 10.27
N GLY A 121 9.61 0.16 9.25
CA GLY A 121 10.26 -0.57 8.19
C GLY A 121 9.36 -1.13 7.10
N SER A 122 8.13 -0.62 7.00
CA SER A 122 7.20 -0.96 5.92
C SER A 122 7.75 -0.57 4.56
N GLY A 123 7.55 -1.42 3.56
CA GLY A 123 7.78 -1.10 2.16
C GLY A 123 6.47 -0.88 1.42
N TRP A 124 6.33 0.26 0.75
CA TRP A 124 5.09 0.65 0.09
C TRP A 124 5.31 1.77 -0.95
N TRP A 125 4.28 2.08 -1.72
CA TRP A 125 4.25 3.27 -2.59
C TRP A 125 3.92 4.52 -1.77
N PHE A 126 4.91 5.03 -1.05
CA PHE A 126 4.74 6.21 -0.20
C PHE A 126 4.80 7.50 -1.04
N SER A 127 3.89 8.43 -0.75
CA SER A 127 3.98 9.85 -1.16
C SER A 127 4.57 10.64 0.01
N ASN A 128 3.92 11.69 0.51
CA ASN A 128 4.09 12.14 1.90
C ASN A 128 3.46 11.11 2.89
N CYS A 129 4.00 9.89 2.88
CA CYS A 129 3.54 8.65 3.52
C CYS A 129 2.16 8.14 3.08
N GLY A 130 1.26 9.02 2.66
CA GLY A 130 0.00 8.67 2.05
C GLY A 130 -1.07 8.19 3.02
N MET A 131 -2.16 7.69 2.41
CA MET A 131 -3.40 7.33 3.11
C MET A 131 -3.67 5.83 3.16
N ALA A 132 -2.88 5.02 2.47
CA ALA A 132 -2.87 3.57 2.59
C ALA A 132 -1.45 3.05 2.90
N ASP A 133 -1.36 2.08 3.80
CA ASP A 133 -0.23 1.16 3.94
C ASP A 133 -0.81 -0.17 4.43
N LEU A 134 -0.60 -1.23 3.66
CA LEU A 134 -1.08 -2.58 4.01
C LEU A 134 0.05 -3.53 4.41
N ASN A 135 1.29 -3.05 4.39
CA ASN A 135 2.50 -3.79 4.71
C ASN A 135 3.09 -3.41 6.08
N GLY A 136 2.54 -2.39 6.74
CA GLY A 136 3.01 -1.96 8.06
C GLY A 136 2.77 -2.98 9.18
N MET A 137 3.35 -2.70 10.34
CA MET A 137 3.31 -3.62 11.49
C MET A 137 1.87 -3.87 11.97
N TRP A 138 1.48 -5.15 12.00
CA TRP A 138 0.17 -5.56 12.48
C TRP A 138 0.11 -5.58 14.01
N HIS A 139 -0.89 -4.92 14.60
CA HIS A 139 -1.04 -4.82 16.05
C HIS A 139 -2.42 -5.30 16.52
N PRO A 140 -2.52 -6.53 17.04
CA PRO A 140 -3.80 -7.12 17.45
C PRO A 140 -4.33 -6.68 18.83
N LYS A 141 -3.70 -5.71 19.53
CA LYS A 141 -4.13 -5.35 20.90
C LYS A 141 -5.62 -4.97 20.92
N ASP A 142 -6.36 -5.59 21.84
CA ASP A 142 -7.83 -5.75 21.97
C ASP A 142 -8.72 -4.49 21.93
N SER A 143 -8.17 -3.33 21.57
CA SER A 143 -8.80 -2.02 21.67
C SER A 143 -9.27 -1.43 20.35
N CYS A 144 -9.11 -2.12 19.21
CA CYS A 144 -9.59 -1.66 17.90
C CYS A 144 -9.11 -0.23 17.58
N ARG A 145 -7.84 0.07 17.87
CA ARG A 145 -7.23 1.41 17.72
C ARG A 145 -6.39 1.47 16.45
N GLY A 146 -6.85 2.21 15.44
CA GLY A 146 -6.19 2.33 14.14
C GLY A 146 -4.79 2.92 14.21
N TRP A 147 -4.59 3.97 15.02
CA TRP A 147 -3.29 4.64 15.17
C TRP A 147 -2.20 3.79 15.84
N VAL A 148 -2.55 2.64 16.44
CA VAL A 148 -1.54 1.70 16.95
C VAL A 148 -1.16 0.65 15.92
N SER A 149 -1.77 0.64 14.73
CA SER A 149 -1.47 -0.31 13.65
C SER A 149 -0.77 0.38 12.50
N GLY A 150 0.28 -0.25 11.95
CA GLY A 150 0.87 0.17 10.69
C GLY A 150 0.05 -0.24 9.46
N VAL A 151 -1.01 -1.05 9.63
CA VAL A 151 -1.89 -1.50 8.55
C VAL A 151 -3.15 -0.62 8.55
N TYR A 152 -3.27 0.26 7.55
CA TYR A 152 -4.33 1.26 7.50
C TYR A 152 -4.88 1.55 6.10
N TRP A 153 -6.13 2.02 6.10
CA TRP A 153 -6.83 2.56 4.94
C TRP A 153 -7.65 3.77 5.39
N LYS A 154 -7.01 4.93 5.43
CA LYS A 154 -7.48 6.11 6.18
C LYS A 154 -8.78 6.72 5.66
N THR A 155 -9.07 6.57 4.36
CA THR A 155 -10.35 7.02 3.77
C THR A 155 -11.55 6.18 4.22
N TRP A 156 -11.33 5.00 4.82
CA TRP A 156 -12.39 4.19 5.43
C TRP A 156 -12.57 4.48 6.90
N SER A 157 -11.46 4.51 7.64
CA SER A 157 -11.43 4.80 9.07
C SER A 157 -10.01 5.14 9.52
N ASN A 158 -9.87 6.23 10.27
CA ASN A 158 -8.63 6.61 10.95
C ASN A 158 -8.53 6.06 12.39
N ILE A 159 -9.61 5.46 12.89
CA ILE A 159 -9.72 5.04 14.29
C ILE A 159 -9.80 3.53 14.46
N ASP A 160 -10.22 2.79 13.42
CA ASP A 160 -10.36 1.35 13.49
C ASP A 160 -9.15 0.69 12.81
N SER A 161 -8.46 -0.20 13.51
CA SER A 161 -7.39 -1.00 12.93
C SER A 161 -7.93 -2.03 11.93
N LEU A 162 -7.10 -2.43 10.98
CA LEU A 162 -7.38 -3.54 10.06
C LEU A 162 -6.95 -4.87 10.70
N LEU A 163 -7.82 -5.87 10.60
CA LEU A 163 -7.55 -7.26 11.01
C LEU A 163 -7.21 -8.17 9.83
N PHE A 164 -7.43 -7.68 8.61
CA PHE A 164 -7.21 -8.41 7.38
C PHE A 164 -7.13 -7.42 6.23
N SER A 165 -6.20 -7.67 5.33
CA SER A 165 -6.03 -7.01 4.05
C SER A 165 -5.53 -8.03 3.04
N GLU A 166 -6.00 -7.94 1.80
CA GLU A 166 -5.54 -8.79 0.70
C GLU A 166 -5.61 -7.99 -0.61
N LEU A 167 -4.47 -7.90 -1.31
CA LEU A 167 -4.39 -7.36 -2.66
C LEU A 167 -4.46 -8.50 -3.67
N LYS A 168 -5.37 -8.38 -4.64
CA LYS A 168 -5.58 -9.36 -5.70
C LYS A 168 -5.50 -8.71 -7.05
N ILE A 169 -4.79 -9.35 -7.96
CA ILE A 169 -4.62 -8.88 -9.33
C ILE A 169 -5.40 -9.81 -10.26
N LYS A 170 -6.22 -9.24 -11.13
CA LYS A 170 -6.92 -9.99 -12.17
C LYS A 170 -6.61 -9.38 -13.54
N CYS A 171 -5.87 -10.12 -14.36
CA CYS A 171 -5.56 -9.74 -15.73
C CYS A 171 -6.53 -10.41 -16.70
N ALA A 172 -7.11 -9.62 -17.61
CA ALA A 172 -8.04 -10.07 -18.63
C ALA A 172 -7.69 -9.48 -20.00
#